data_AF-A0A7V4JHZ9-F1
#
_entry.id   AF-A0A7V4JHZ9-F1
#
_cell.length_a   1.000
_cell.length_b   1.000
_cell.length_c   1.000
_cell.angle_alpha   90.00
_cell.angle_beta   90.00
_cell.angle_gamma   90.00
#
_symmetry.space_group_name_H-M   'P 1'
#
loop_
_entity.id
_entity.type
_entity.pdbx_description
1 polymer ?
#
loop_
_entity_poly.entity_id
_entity_poly.type
_entity_poly.pdbx_seq_one_letter_code
_entity_poly.pdbx_strand_id
1 'polypeptide(L)'
;MSRIETYDPDLWKAMSLERVRQREKLELIASENYTSPAVMEAVGSVLTNKYAEGYPGKRYYGGCDVVDEVERLAIERVKRLYGAQHANVQPHSGAQANMAAYFALLQPGGGRVFAAIAVKSTVCLLTMILLASTTPFAVRTSSPTRSNA
;
A
#
# COMPACT_ATOMS: atom_id res chain seq x y z
N MET A 1 21.65 15.34 -6.65
CA MET A 1 20.88 15.06 -7.89
C MET A 1 20.31 13.67 -7.78
N SER A 2 19.06 13.50 -8.22
CA SER A 2 18.42 12.18 -8.23
C SER A 2 19.13 11.27 -9.25
N ARG A 3 19.20 9.95 -9.01
CA ARG A 3 19.77 9.02 -10.02
C ARG A 3 18.97 9.07 -11.33
N ILE A 4 17.65 9.22 -11.22
CA ILE A 4 16.76 9.35 -12.40
C ILE A 4 17.00 10.66 -13.13
N GLU A 5 17.28 11.76 -12.42
CA GLU A 5 17.59 13.06 -13.05
C GLU A 5 18.79 13.00 -13.98
N THR A 6 19.81 12.21 -13.64
CA THR A 6 20.98 12.01 -14.50
C THR A 6 20.75 10.97 -15.59
N TYR A 7 20.03 9.88 -15.29
CA TYR A 7 19.85 8.75 -16.20
C TYR A 7 18.75 8.98 -17.24
N ASP A 8 17.64 9.59 -16.83
CA ASP A 8 16.46 9.88 -17.64
C ASP A 8 15.87 11.26 -17.26
N PRO A 9 16.44 12.35 -17.82
CA PRO A 9 16.02 13.72 -17.51
C PRO A 9 14.55 14.02 -17.88
N ASP A 10 14.03 13.37 -18.92
CA ASP A 10 12.66 13.56 -19.39
C ASP A 10 11.66 12.95 -18.41
N LEU A 11 11.93 11.73 -17.92
CA LEU A 11 11.14 11.13 -16.85
C LEU A 11 11.22 11.96 -15.57
N TRP A 12 12.41 12.42 -15.18
CA TRP A 12 12.58 13.26 -14.00
C TRP A 12 11.77 14.57 -14.08
N LYS A 13 11.74 15.20 -15.27
CA LYS A 13 10.94 16.38 -15.53
C LYS A 13 9.45 16.07 -15.33
N ALA A 14 8.95 14.98 -15.89
CA ALA A 14 7.55 14.56 -15.72
C ALA A 14 7.20 14.28 -14.24
N MET A 15 8.06 13.55 -13.52
CA MET A 15 7.88 13.28 -12.09
C MET A 15 7.86 14.57 -11.26
N SER A 16 8.73 15.52 -11.60
CA SER A 16 8.79 16.82 -10.92
C SER A 16 7.54 17.65 -11.15
N LEU A 17 7.00 17.65 -12.38
CA LEU A 17 5.75 18.32 -12.71
C LEU A 17 4.55 17.70 -11.97
N GLU A 18 4.48 16.37 -11.87
CA GLU A 18 3.39 15.71 -11.13
C GLU A 18 3.45 16.03 -9.63
N ARG A 19 4.65 16.08 -9.04
CA ARG A 19 4.84 16.52 -7.64
C ARG A 19 4.34 17.94 -7.41
N VAL A 20 4.62 18.86 -8.35
CA VAL A 20 4.11 20.24 -8.28
C VAL A 20 2.58 20.24 -8.43
N ARG A 21 2.02 19.51 -9.39
CA ARG A 21 0.57 19.37 -9.59
C ARG A 21 -0.12 18.91 -8.31
N GLN A 22 0.39 17.86 -7.67
CA GLN A 22 -0.17 17.33 -6.43
C GLN A 22 -0.10 18.32 -5.26
N ARG A 23 0.93 19.16 -5.21
CA ARG A 23 1.11 20.17 -4.16
C ARG A 23 0.22 21.39 -4.34
N GLU A 24 -0.03 21.79 -5.59
CA GLU A 24 -0.71 23.04 -5.92
C GLU A 24 -2.21 22.86 -6.21
N LYS A 25 -2.66 21.65 -6.50
CA LYS A 25 -4.08 21.36 -6.72
C LYS A 25 -4.73 20.85 -5.45
N LEU A 26 -5.97 21.28 -5.23
CA LEU A 26 -6.86 20.66 -4.27
C LEU A 26 -7.39 19.34 -4.84
N GLU A 27 -6.95 18.22 -4.28
CA GLU A 27 -7.40 16.89 -4.70
C GLU A 27 -8.70 16.51 -3.99
N LEU A 28 -9.75 16.23 -4.77
CA LEU A 28 -11.10 15.95 -4.28
C LEU A 28 -11.61 14.57 -4.72
N ILE A 29 -10.78 13.79 -5.41
CA ILE A 29 -11.13 12.41 -5.76
C ILE A 29 -11.12 11.55 -4.48
N ALA A 30 -12.28 11.01 -4.12
CA ALA A 30 -12.49 10.28 -2.86
C ALA A 30 -11.60 9.03 -2.67
N SER A 31 -11.06 8.49 -3.76
CA SER A 31 -10.19 7.30 -3.77
C SER A 31 -8.69 7.64 -3.83
N GLU A 32 -8.34 8.92 -3.86
CA GLU A 32 -6.97 9.40 -3.81
C GLU A 32 -6.55 9.81 -2.41
N ASN A 33 -5.25 9.65 -2.13
CA ASN A 33 -4.65 10.00 -0.86
C ASN A 33 -3.14 10.18 -1.05
N TYR A 34 -2.50 10.89 -0.13
CA TYR A 34 -1.05 11.04 -0.08
C TYR A 34 -0.45 10.09 0.94
N THR A 35 0.53 9.30 0.51
CA THR A 35 1.24 8.38 1.41
C THR A 35 2.38 9.07 2.14
N SER A 36 2.87 8.44 3.21
CA SER A 36 4.01 8.97 3.96
C SER A 36 5.33 8.75 3.21
N PRO A 37 6.36 9.60 3.44
CA PRO A 37 7.69 9.38 2.88
C PRO A 37 8.29 8.00 3.22
N ALA A 38 8.02 7.49 4.42
CA ALA A 38 8.49 6.17 4.83
C ALA A 38 7.85 5.03 3.99
N VAL A 39 6.62 5.21 3.51
CA VAL A 39 6.01 4.26 2.56
C VAL A 39 6.70 4.32 1.21
N MET A 40 6.99 5.52 0.71
CA MET A 40 7.70 5.68 -0.56
C MET A 40 9.11 5.08 -0.51
N GLU A 41 9.81 5.24 0.62
CA GLU A 41 11.14 4.67 0.85
C GLU A 41 11.13 3.14 0.76
N ALA A 42 10.21 2.48 1.45
CA ALA A 42 10.17 1.02 1.45
C ALA A 42 9.66 0.44 0.12
N VAL A 43 8.78 1.13 -0.63
CA VAL A 43 8.42 0.73 -2.01
C VAL A 43 9.62 0.86 -2.96
N GLY A 44 10.47 1.87 -2.78
CA GLY A 44 11.70 2.07 -3.57
C GLY A 44 12.90 1.22 -3.12
N SER A 45 12.70 0.25 -2.22
CA SER A 45 13.78 -0.54 -1.63
C SER A 45 14.20 -1.73 -2.50
N VAL A 46 15.29 -2.39 -2.08
CA VAL A 46 15.82 -3.61 -2.72
C VAL A 46 14.90 -4.83 -2.65
N LEU A 47 13.79 -4.75 -1.90
CA LEU A 47 12.79 -5.82 -1.85
C LEU A 47 12.23 -6.15 -3.24
N THR A 48 12.18 -5.16 -4.15
CA THR A 48 11.76 -5.35 -5.55
C THR A 48 12.61 -6.38 -6.31
N ASN A 49 13.86 -6.60 -5.88
CA ASN A 49 14.76 -7.54 -6.54
C ASN A 49 14.47 -9.01 -6.16
N LYS A 50 13.65 -9.24 -5.13
CA LYS A 50 13.48 -10.57 -4.54
C LYS A 50 12.22 -11.25 -5.06
N TYR A 51 12.42 -12.36 -5.76
CA TYR A 51 11.35 -13.28 -6.12
C TYR A 51 11.04 -14.24 -4.95
N ALA A 52 9.77 -14.33 -4.55
CA ALA A 52 9.35 -15.00 -3.30
C ALA A 52 7.98 -15.69 -3.41
N GLU A 53 7.74 -16.44 -4.49
CA GLU A 53 6.49 -17.19 -4.64
C GLU A 53 6.28 -18.21 -3.51
N GLY A 54 5.01 -18.42 -3.16
CA GLY A 54 4.58 -19.21 -2.00
C GLY A 54 4.24 -18.32 -0.81
N TYR A 55 4.22 -18.89 0.38
CA TYR A 55 3.92 -18.19 1.63
C TYR A 55 5.11 -18.27 2.59
N PRO A 56 5.18 -17.45 3.65
CA PRO A 56 6.26 -17.52 4.63
C PRO A 56 6.49 -18.94 5.17
N GLY A 57 7.73 -19.41 5.13
CA GLY A 57 8.11 -20.78 5.50
C GLY A 57 7.74 -21.88 4.49
N LYS A 58 7.07 -21.53 3.39
CA LYS A 58 6.64 -22.43 2.31
C LYS A 58 6.86 -21.77 0.94
N ARG A 59 8.10 -21.41 0.66
CA ARG A 59 8.51 -20.73 -0.57
C ARG A 59 8.98 -21.72 -1.62
N TYR A 60 8.78 -21.38 -2.90
CA TYR A 60 9.32 -22.14 -4.03
C TYR A 60 10.81 -21.83 -4.29
N TYR A 61 11.32 -20.71 -3.75
CA TYR A 61 12.69 -20.24 -3.93
C TYR A 61 13.41 -20.09 -2.59
N GLY A 62 14.72 -20.36 -2.60
CA GLY A 62 15.58 -20.18 -1.42
C GLY A 62 15.91 -18.72 -1.09
N GLY A 63 16.45 -18.48 0.10
CA GLY A 63 16.92 -17.17 0.56
C GLY A 63 15.78 -16.17 0.77
N CYS A 64 14.66 -16.63 1.33
CA CYS A 64 13.47 -15.80 1.57
C CYS A 64 13.31 -15.39 3.05
N ASP A 65 14.28 -15.70 3.91
CA ASP A 65 14.14 -15.56 5.37
C ASP A 65 13.75 -14.12 5.80
N VAL A 66 14.38 -13.13 5.18
CA VAL A 66 14.13 -11.71 5.45
C VAL A 66 12.77 -11.26 4.89
N VAL A 67 12.42 -11.65 3.66
CA VAL A 67 11.12 -11.28 3.06
C VAL A 67 9.95 -11.99 3.74
N ASP A 68 10.19 -13.16 4.32
CA ASP A 68 9.24 -13.88 5.17
C ASP A 68 8.96 -13.12 6.47
N GLU A 69 9.97 -12.47 7.05
CA GLU A 69 9.77 -11.57 8.19
C GLU A 69 8.93 -10.35 7.81
N VAL A 70 9.25 -9.71 6.67
CA VAL A 70 8.48 -8.57 6.16
C VAL A 70 7.01 -8.94 5.93
N GLU A 71 6.74 -10.07 5.28
CA GLU A 71 5.37 -10.53 5.01
C GLU A 71 4.63 -10.92 6.30
N ARG A 72 5.30 -11.57 7.26
CA ARG A 72 4.74 -11.86 8.59
C ARG A 72 4.36 -10.58 9.34
N LEU A 73 5.23 -9.57 9.32
CA LEU A 73 4.94 -8.27 9.97
C LEU A 73 3.70 -7.62 9.35
N ALA A 74 3.54 -7.66 8.03
CA ALA A 74 2.37 -7.12 7.37
C ALA A 74 1.10 -7.91 7.75
N ILE A 75 1.13 -9.24 7.70
CA ILE A 75 0.01 -10.11 8.09
C ILE A 75 -0.44 -9.81 9.52
N GLU A 76 0.49 -9.78 10.48
CA GLU A 76 0.17 -9.55 11.89
C GLU A 76 -0.39 -8.14 12.14
N ARG A 77 0.11 -7.12 11.43
CA ARG A 77 -0.43 -5.76 11.51
C ARG A 77 -1.84 -5.67 10.93
N VAL A 78 -2.14 -6.31 9.79
CA VAL A 78 -3.51 -6.38 9.24
C VAL A 78 -4.45 -7.10 10.19
N LYS A 79 -4.05 -8.27 10.68
CA LYS A 79 -4.86 -9.06 11.63
C LYS A 79 -5.19 -8.24 12.87
N ARG A 80 -4.21 -7.52 13.42
CA ARG A 80 -4.41 -6.64 14.58
C ARG A 80 -5.33 -5.46 14.25
N LEU A 81 -5.16 -4.83 13.09
CA LEU A 81 -5.93 -3.65 12.69
C LEU A 81 -7.42 -3.96 12.48
N TYR A 82 -7.73 -5.12 11.89
CA TYR A 82 -9.09 -5.51 11.53
C TYR A 82 -9.71 -6.61 12.40
N GLY A 83 -8.98 -7.13 13.38
CA GLY A 83 -9.43 -8.26 14.21
C GLY A 83 -9.61 -9.57 13.42
N ALA A 84 -8.87 -9.74 12.32
CA ALA A 84 -9.02 -10.89 11.44
C ALA A 84 -8.23 -12.12 11.95
N GLN A 85 -8.79 -13.32 11.75
CA GLN A 85 -8.10 -14.58 12.07
C GLN A 85 -6.98 -14.89 11.07
N HIS A 86 -7.18 -14.52 9.81
CA HIS A 86 -6.23 -14.73 8.72
C HIS A 86 -6.15 -13.47 7.84
N ALA A 87 -5.00 -13.23 7.22
CA ALA A 87 -4.81 -12.16 6.24
C ALA A 87 -3.88 -12.63 5.13
N ASN A 88 -4.26 -12.35 3.88
CA ASN A 88 -3.39 -12.48 2.72
C ASN A 88 -3.04 -11.07 2.22
N VAL A 89 -1.74 -10.77 2.20
CA VAL A 89 -1.19 -9.44 1.87
C VAL A 89 -0.52 -9.38 0.49
N GLN A 90 -0.61 -10.45 -0.31
CA GLN A 90 0.00 -10.58 -1.64
C GLN A 90 -0.80 -10.07 -2.85
N PRO A 91 -2.16 -9.97 -2.87
CA PRO A 91 -2.88 -9.78 -4.15
C PRO A 91 -2.61 -8.42 -4.79
N HIS A 92 -1.93 -8.28 -5.95
CA HIS A 92 -1.40 -7.02 -6.55
C HIS A 92 -2.35 -5.81 -6.69
N SER A 93 -3.65 -6.00 -6.46
CA SER A 93 -4.61 -4.92 -6.28
C SER A 93 -5.91 -5.34 -5.67
N GLY A 94 -6.76 -4.36 -5.40
CA GLY A 94 -8.13 -4.64 -5.01
C GLY A 94 -8.85 -5.53 -6.03
N ALA A 95 -8.66 -5.31 -7.33
CA ALA A 95 -9.24 -6.18 -8.35
C ALA A 95 -8.75 -7.64 -8.23
N GLN A 96 -7.46 -7.85 -7.97
CA GLN A 96 -6.89 -9.19 -7.77
C GLN A 96 -7.28 -9.82 -6.42
N ALA A 97 -7.47 -9.02 -5.37
CA ALA A 97 -7.98 -9.50 -4.09
C ALA A 97 -9.41 -10.05 -4.26
N ASN A 98 -10.27 -9.30 -4.96
CA ASN A 98 -11.62 -9.75 -5.30
C ASN A 98 -11.61 -11.00 -6.16
N MET A 99 -10.76 -11.02 -7.18
CA MET A 99 -10.60 -12.17 -8.07
C MET A 99 -10.17 -13.43 -7.30
N ALA A 100 -9.20 -13.31 -6.40
CA ALA A 100 -8.76 -14.41 -5.55
C ALA A 100 -9.88 -14.93 -4.64
N ALA A 101 -10.66 -14.02 -4.04
CA ALA A 101 -11.82 -14.40 -3.22
C ALA A 101 -12.90 -15.12 -4.05
N TYR A 102 -13.18 -14.64 -5.27
CA TYR A 102 -14.12 -15.30 -6.18
C TYR A 102 -13.64 -16.69 -6.60
N PHE A 103 -12.38 -16.84 -7.01
CA PHE A 103 -11.84 -18.15 -7.38
C PHE A 103 -11.75 -19.13 -6.20
N ALA A 104 -11.59 -18.64 -4.98
CA ALA A 104 -11.55 -19.49 -3.80
C ALA A 104 -12.95 -20.03 -3.39
N LEU A 105 -14.01 -19.28 -3.68
CA LEU A 105 -15.36 -19.57 -3.17
C LEU A 105 -16.37 -19.98 -4.24
N LEU A 106 -16.14 -19.63 -5.50
CA LEU A 106 -17.11 -19.79 -6.59
C LEU A 106 -16.62 -20.81 -7.62
N GLN A 107 -17.58 -21.53 -8.20
CA GLN A 107 -17.33 -22.31 -9.41
C GLN A 107 -17.64 -21.48 -10.66
N PRO A 108 -16.86 -21.65 -11.74
CA PRO A 108 -17.15 -21.01 -13.03
C PRO A 108 -18.59 -21.32 -13.48
N GLY A 109 -19.35 -20.29 -13.85
CA GLY A 109 -20.72 -20.42 -14.37
C GLY A 109 -21.86 -20.33 -13.33
N GLY A 110 -21.56 -20.18 -12.04
CA GLY A 110 -22.58 -19.96 -11.01
C GLY A 110 -23.09 -18.50 -10.97
N GLY A 111 -24.37 -18.27 -11.23
CA GLY A 111 -25.01 -16.95 -11.29
C GLY A 111 -25.21 -16.23 -9.95
N ARG A 112 -24.21 -16.18 -9.07
CA ARG A 112 -24.29 -15.43 -7.80
C ARG A 112 -23.54 -14.11 -7.90
N VAL A 113 -24.23 -13.03 -7.54
CA VAL A 113 -23.67 -11.68 -7.44
C VAL A 113 -23.08 -11.51 -6.06
N PHE A 114 -21.78 -11.19 -5.98
CA PHE A 114 -21.12 -10.77 -4.75
C PHE A 114 -20.56 -9.36 -4.93
N ALA A 115 -20.71 -8.53 -3.91
CA ALA A 115 -20.00 -7.28 -3.77
C ALA A 115 -18.76 -7.54 -2.92
N ALA A 116 -17.58 -7.56 -3.55
CA ALA A 116 -16.32 -7.56 -2.83
C ALA A 116 -15.74 -6.15 -2.84
N ILE A 117 -15.63 -5.54 -1.64
CA ILE A 117 -15.00 -4.24 -1.47
C ILE A 117 -13.50 -4.48 -1.40
N ALA A 118 -12.80 -3.96 -2.39
CA ALA A 118 -11.36 -4.07 -2.46
C ALA A 118 -10.72 -2.70 -2.30
N VAL A 119 -9.76 -2.62 -1.39
CA VAL A 119 -8.94 -1.43 -1.19
C VAL A 119 -7.75 -1.49 -2.16
N LYS A 120 -7.30 -0.33 -2.66
CA LYS A 120 -6.39 -0.10 -3.79
C LYS A 120 -5.07 -0.92 -3.79
N SER A 121 -4.56 -1.17 -5.01
CA SER A 121 -3.28 -1.78 -5.46
C SER A 121 -2.15 -2.12 -4.47
N THR A 122 -1.57 -3.30 -4.67
CA THR A 122 -0.74 -4.13 -3.76
C THR A 122 0.68 -4.32 -4.27
N VAL A 123 1.22 -3.23 -4.78
CA VAL A 123 2.62 -2.92 -4.48
C VAL A 123 2.68 -1.89 -3.34
N CYS A 124 1.54 -1.32 -2.93
CA CYS A 124 1.41 -0.31 -1.89
C CYS A 124 0.94 -0.89 -0.54
N LEU A 125 0.24 -2.03 -0.51
CA LEU A 125 -0.40 -2.53 0.72
C LEU A 125 0.61 -3.00 1.78
N LEU A 126 1.64 -3.77 1.41
CA LEU A 126 2.66 -4.26 2.37
C LEU A 126 3.34 -3.08 3.08
N THR A 127 3.59 -1.99 2.36
CA THR A 127 4.28 -0.82 2.88
C THR A 127 3.36 0.17 3.61
N MET A 128 2.14 0.38 3.11
CA MET A 128 1.09 1.18 3.78
C MET A 128 0.68 0.56 5.13
N ILE A 129 0.59 -0.77 5.20
CA ILE A 129 0.26 -1.50 6.43
C ILE A 129 1.41 -1.44 7.45
N LEU A 130 2.67 -1.40 6.99
CA LEU A 130 3.81 -1.30 7.89
C LEU A 130 3.87 0.08 8.60
N LEU A 131 3.17 1.12 8.14
CA LEU A 131 3.33 2.48 8.69
C LEU A 131 2.02 3.15 9.15
N ALA A 132 0.86 2.57 8.85
CA ALA A 132 -0.44 3.10 9.29
C ALA A 132 -0.63 3.15 10.83
N SER A 133 0.20 2.46 11.62
CA SER A 133 0.13 2.52 13.08
C SER A 133 0.82 3.74 13.72
N THR A 134 1.33 4.70 12.94
CA THR A 134 2.09 5.86 13.47
C THR A 134 1.44 7.22 13.24
N THR A 135 0.30 7.30 12.53
CA THR A 135 -0.42 8.56 12.36
C THR A 135 -1.75 8.52 13.11
N PRO A 136 -1.84 9.09 14.33
CA PRO A 136 -3.15 9.42 14.87
C PRO A 136 -3.80 10.44 13.93
N PHE A 137 -5.04 10.18 13.52
CA PHE A 137 -5.91 11.17 12.88
C PHE A 137 -6.25 12.24 13.94
N ALA A 138 -5.28 13.09 14.25
CA ALA A 138 -5.46 14.25 15.09
C ALA A 138 -5.81 15.42 14.17
N VAL A 139 -7.11 15.67 14.01
CA VAL A 139 -7.59 16.98 13.58
C VAL A 139 -7.02 17.99 14.59
N ARG A 140 -5.96 18.72 14.21
CA ARG A 140 -5.55 19.91 14.95
C ARG A 140 -6.65 20.96 14.75
N THR A 141 -7.65 20.94 15.62
CA THR A 141 -8.49 22.11 15.84
C THR A 141 -7.61 23.14 16.56
N SER A 142 -6.88 23.95 15.80
CA SER A 142 -6.29 25.17 16.35
C SER A 142 -7.45 26.11 16.71
N SER A 143 -7.89 26.08 17.96
CA SER A 143 -8.75 27.12 18.51
C SER A 143 -7.98 28.45 18.45
N PRO A 144 -8.49 29.50 17.79
CA PRO A 144 -7.89 30.81 17.91
C PRO A 144 -8.17 31.32 19.32
N THR A 145 -7.14 31.43 20.13
CA THR A 145 -7.18 32.28 21.33
C THR A 145 -7.52 33.69 20.88
N ARG A 146 -8.75 34.14 21.13
CA ARG A 146 -9.11 35.56 21.11
C ARG A 146 -8.37 36.23 22.26
N SER A 147 -7.29 36.94 21.97
CA SER A 147 -6.85 38.03 22.84
C SER A 147 -7.78 39.21 22.58
N ASN A 148 -8.52 39.65 23.60
CA ASN A 148 -9.16 40.96 23.63
C ASN A 148 -9.20 41.45 25.07
N ALA A 149 -8.70 42.67 25.24
CA ALA A 149 -8.72 43.55 26.43
C ALA A 149 -7.77 43.17 27.58
#